data_AF-A0A524K9L9-F1
#
_entry.id   AF-A0A524K9L9-F1
#
_cell.length_a   1.000
_cell.length_b   1.000
_cell.length_c   1.000
_cell.angle_alpha   90.00
_cell.angle_beta   90.00
_cell.angle_gamma   90.00
#
_symmetry.space_group_name_H-M   'P 1'
#
loop_
_entity.id
_entity.type
_entity.pdbx_description
1 polymer ?
#
loop_
_entity_poly.entity_id
_entity_poly.type
_entity_poly.pdbx_seq_one_letter_code
_entity_poly.pdbx_strand_id
1 'polypeptide(L)'
;MESLQDVSWMKYLYAGTVAERFEWERFRVASVIVPLANPTHNERYRFRMFFFEGQAPAPSIAVNMESDLLGTWKLTVQTSRASHVIASFDQVPDYEAWRSMAVAAIDSLDATQKPPPLDSSQRVRPKRKRH
;
A
#
# COMPACT_ATOMS: atom_id res chain seq x y z
N MET A 1 10.63 -7.09 2.06
CA MET A 1 9.25 -7.25 2.53
C MET A 1 8.73 -8.60 2.07
N GLU A 2 7.82 -9.20 2.84
CA GLU A 2 7.14 -10.45 2.44
C GLU A 2 6.06 -10.16 1.40
N SER A 3 5.86 -11.08 0.45
CA SER A 3 4.81 -10.98 -0.56
C SER A 3 3.41 -11.11 0.06
N LEU A 4 2.43 -10.47 -0.58
CA LEU A 4 1.02 -10.65 -0.26
C LEU A 4 0.63 -12.13 -0.41
N GLN A 5 0.01 -12.68 0.64
CA GLN A 5 -0.52 -14.04 0.64
C GLN A 5 -1.85 -14.14 -0.13
N ASP A 6 -2.58 -13.02 -0.25
CA ASP A 6 -3.84 -12.95 -1.00
C ASP A 6 -3.58 -12.97 -2.50
N VAL A 7 -3.73 -14.14 -3.13
CA VAL A 7 -3.55 -14.34 -4.57
C VAL A 7 -4.57 -13.60 -5.46
N SER A 8 -5.57 -12.92 -4.88
CA SER A 8 -6.53 -12.13 -5.66
C SER A 8 -5.85 -11.06 -6.52
N TRP A 9 -4.66 -10.58 -6.12
CA TRP A 9 -3.89 -9.61 -6.92
C TRP A 9 -3.62 -10.09 -8.34
N MET A 10 -3.44 -11.40 -8.56
CA MET A 10 -3.24 -11.95 -9.90
C MET A 10 -4.47 -11.73 -10.78
N LYS A 11 -5.68 -12.01 -10.26
CA LYS A 11 -6.93 -11.78 -11.00
C LYS A 11 -6.98 -10.34 -11.52
N TYR A 12 -6.69 -9.36 -10.68
CA TYR A 12 -6.83 -7.95 -11.06
C TYR A 12 -5.69 -7.44 -11.95
N LEU A 13 -4.47 -7.97 -11.81
CA LEU A 13 -3.37 -7.61 -12.72
C LEU A 13 -3.51 -8.22 -14.11
N TYR A 14 -4.03 -9.44 -14.21
CA TYR A 14 -4.14 -10.14 -15.49
C TYR A 14 -5.48 -9.92 -16.20
N ALA A 15 -6.57 -9.78 -15.44
CA ALA A 15 -7.91 -9.59 -16.00
C ALA A 15 -8.46 -8.16 -15.84
N GLY A 16 -7.81 -7.31 -15.04
CA GLY A 16 -8.20 -5.92 -14.87
C GLY A 16 -7.59 -5.00 -15.93
N THR A 17 -8.18 -3.82 -16.11
CA THR A 17 -7.57 -2.78 -16.93
C THR A 17 -6.46 -2.11 -16.14
N VAL A 18 -5.21 -2.35 -16.55
CA VAL A 18 -4.06 -1.65 -15.98
C VAL A 18 -4.17 -0.18 -16.37
N ALA A 19 -4.33 0.67 -15.36
CA ALA A 19 -4.46 2.11 -15.53
C ALA A 19 -3.09 2.76 -15.78
N GLU A 20 -2.08 2.34 -15.02
CA GLU A 20 -0.71 2.83 -15.16
C GLU A 20 0.29 1.85 -14.55
N ARG A 21 1.56 2.04 -14.93
CA ARG A 21 2.73 1.46 -14.24
C ARG A 21 3.78 2.55 -14.07
N PHE A 22 4.41 2.61 -12.90
CA PHE A 22 5.44 3.60 -12.59
C PHE A 22 6.41 3.07 -11.52
N GLU A 23 7.51 3.79 -11.30
CA GLU A 23 8.44 3.52 -10.21
C GLU A 23 8.20 4.51 -9.06
N TRP A 24 8.24 4.02 -7.82
CA TRP A 24 8.12 4.82 -6.61
C TRP A 24 9.16 4.35 -5.59
N GLU A 25 10.20 5.15 -5.37
CA GLU A 25 11.32 4.79 -4.50
C GLU A 25 11.91 3.41 -4.89
N ARG A 26 11.83 2.41 -4.01
CA ARG A 26 12.29 1.03 -4.22
C ARG A 26 11.25 0.11 -4.86
N PHE A 27 10.08 0.63 -5.20
CA PHE A 27 8.94 -0.13 -5.68
C PHE A 27 8.70 0.08 -7.17
N ARG A 28 8.41 -1.01 -7.87
CA ARG A 28 7.67 -0.96 -9.13
C ARG A 28 6.19 -1.04 -8.79
N VAL A 29 5.39 -0.17 -9.39
CA VAL A 29 3.98 0.00 -9.04
C VAL A 29 3.12 -0.28 -10.24
N ALA A 30 2.02 -1.02 -10.02
CA ALA A 30 0.97 -1.22 -11.02
C ALA A 30 -0.38 -0.86 -10.42
N SER A 31 -1.07 0.09 -11.05
CA SER A 31 -2.43 0.49 -10.68
C SER A 31 -3.44 -0.13 -11.63
N VAL A 32 -4.55 -0.61 -11.10
CA VAL A 32 -5.64 -1.21 -11.88
C VAL A 32 -6.97 -0.56 -11.54
N ILE A 33 -7.78 -0.35 -12.57
CA ILE A 33 -9.18 0.08 -12.44
C ILE A 33 -10.05 -1.15 -12.70
N VAL A 34 -10.92 -1.46 -11.74
CA VAL A 34 -11.87 -2.57 -11.85
C VAL A 34 -13.18 -2.01 -12.40
N PRO A 35 -13.62 -2.41 -13.61
CA PRO A 35 -14.87 -1.93 -14.18
C PRO A 35 -16.08 -2.35 -13.34
N LEU A 36 -17.05 -1.46 -13.16
CA LEU A 36 -18.32 -1.74 -12.47
C LEU A 36 -19.30 -2.59 -13.33
N ALA A 37 -18.80 -3.23 -14.39
CA ALA A 37 -19.58 -3.56 -15.58
C ALA A 37 -20.55 -4.76 -15.44
N ASN A 38 -20.62 -5.43 -14.28
CA ASN A 38 -21.56 -6.53 -14.09
C ASN A 38 -22.36 -6.37 -12.78
N PRO A 39 -23.67 -6.08 -12.84
CA PRO A 39 -24.54 -6.03 -11.65
C PRO A 39 -24.72 -7.38 -10.95
N THR A 40 -24.22 -8.47 -11.53
CA THR A 40 -24.22 -9.83 -10.95
C THR A 40 -22.93 -10.18 -10.20
N HIS A 41 -21.87 -9.38 -10.35
CA HIS A 41 -20.62 -9.56 -9.62
C HIS A 41 -20.50 -8.43 -8.59
N ASN A 42 -20.58 -8.79 -7.31
CA ASN A 42 -20.21 -7.91 -6.20
C ASN A 42 -18.68 -7.68 -6.23
N GLU A 43 -18.19 -6.93 -7.22
CA GLU A 43 -16.79 -6.53 -7.28
C GLU A 43 -16.51 -5.61 -6.10
N ARG A 44 -15.77 -6.15 -5.13
CA ARG A 44 -15.40 -5.49 -3.87
C ARG A 44 -14.49 -4.29 -4.09
N TYR A 45 -13.66 -4.31 -5.13
CA TYR A 45 -12.64 -3.30 -5.37
C TYR A 45 -13.02 -2.42 -6.55
N ARG A 46 -12.82 -1.11 -6.42
CA ARG A 46 -12.89 -0.17 -7.54
C ARG A 46 -11.52 0.13 -8.12
N PHE A 47 -10.53 0.35 -7.25
CA PHE A 47 -9.14 0.62 -7.61
C PHE A 47 -8.21 -0.21 -6.75
N ARG A 48 -7.10 -0.68 -7.33
CA ARG A 48 -6.02 -1.33 -6.58
C ARG A 48 -4.66 -0.86 -7.08
N MET A 49 -3.72 -0.64 -6.18
CA MET A 49 -2.34 -0.30 -6.47
C MET A 49 -1.44 -1.36 -5.83
N PHE A 50 -0.62 -2.00 -6.64
CA PHE A 50 0.27 -3.08 -6.20
C PHE A 50 1.72 -2.63 -6.24
N PHE A 51 2.42 -2.80 -5.13
CA PHE A 51 3.82 -2.41 -4.97
C PHE A 51 4.69 -3.65 -4.94
N PHE A 52 5.62 -3.73 -5.89
CA PHE A 52 6.59 -4.81 -6.06
C PHE A 52 7.95 -4.31 -5.61
N GLU A 53 8.51 -4.88 -4.55
CA GLU A 53 9.83 -4.50 -4.08
C GLU A 53 10.92 -5.09 -4.98
N GLY A 54 11.80 -4.23 -5.51
CA GLY A 54 12.86 -4.63 -6.42
C GLY A 54 12.34 -5.45 -7.60
N GLN A 55 12.95 -6.61 -7.87
CA GLN A 55 12.58 -7.52 -8.97
C GLN A 55 11.63 -8.65 -8.54
N ALA A 56 10.94 -8.51 -7.40
CA ALA A 56 10.03 -9.55 -6.92
C ALA A 56 8.88 -9.80 -7.93
N PRO A 57 8.47 -11.07 -8.13
CA PRO A 57 7.39 -11.43 -9.04
C PRO A 57 5.99 -11.23 -8.43
N ALA A 58 5.90 -11.01 -7.12
CA ALA A 58 4.66 -10.81 -6.39
C ALA A 58 4.72 -9.48 -5.61
N PRO A 59 3.58 -8.78 -5.45
CA PRO A 59 3.55 -7.54 -4.70
C PRO A 59 3.71 -7.82 -3.20
N SER A 60 4.37 -6.91 -2.49
CA SER A 60 4.49 -6.95 -1.02
C SER A 60 3.45 -6.08 -0.32
N ILE A 61 2.90 -5.09 -1.02
CA ILE A 61 1.86 -4.18 -0.52
C ILE A 61 0.79 -4.00 -1.58
N ALA A 62 -0.47 -3.90 -1.14
CA ALA A 62 -1.56 -3.40 -1.96
C ALA A 62 -2.25 -2.22 -1.26
N VAL A 63 -2.58 -1.18 -2.02
CA VAL A 63 -3.50 -0.14 -1.58
C VAL A 63 -4.80 -0.30 -2.36
N ASN A 64 -5.91 -0.41 -1.65
CA ASN A 64 -7.19 -0.75 -2.24
C ASN A 64 -8.22 0.37 -1.98
N MET A 65 -9.06 0.63 -2.98
CA MET A 65 -10.35 1.29 -2.79
C MET A 65 -11.42 0.21 -2.83
N GLU A 66 -12.00 -0.12 -1.68
CA GLU A 66 -12.93 -1.23 -1.52
C GLU A 66 -14.25 -0.80 -0.88
N SER A 67 -15.35 -1.41 -1.31
CA SER A 67 -16.64 -1.26 -0.65
C SER A 67 -16.83 -2.32 0.43
N ASP A 68 -17.47 -1.96 1.53
CA ASP A 68 -17.97 -2.93 2.50
C ASP A 68 -19.41 -3.37 2.19
N LEU A 69 -19.93 -4.30 2.98
CA LEU A 69 -21.29 -4.85 2.82
C LEU A 69 -22.40 -3.80 2.96
N LEU A 70 -22.10 -2.65 3.57
CA LEU A 70 -23.05 -1.55 3.77
C LEU A 70 -22.90 -0.48 2.67
N GLY A 71 -22.00 -0.68 1.71
CA GLY A 71 -21.74 0.25 0.61
C GLY A 71 -20.81 1.41 0.95
N THR A 72 -20.19 1.42 2.14
CA THR A 72 -19.18 2.43 2.49
C THR A 72 -17.87 2.09 1.80
N TRP A 73 -17.25 3.09 1.18
CA TRP A 73 -15.96 2.95 0.52
C TRP A 73 -14.82 3.16 1.51
N LYS A 74 -13.77 2.35 1.41
CA LYS A 74 -12.61 2.39 2.29
C LYS A 74 -11.32 2.40 1.48
N LEU A 75 -10.42 3.27 1.88
CA LEU A 75 -9.02 3.21 1.48
C LEU A 75 -8.30 2.29 2.46
N THR A 76 -7.78 1.16 1.98
CA THR A 76 -7.07 0.19 2.83
C THR A 76 -5.67 -0.09 2.32
N VAL A 77 -4.74 -0.30 3.25
CA VAL A 77 -3.38 -0.76 2.97
C VAL A 77 -3.25 -2.18 3.48
N GLN A 78 -2.89 -3.08 2.57
CA GLN A 78 -2.74 -4.50 2.82
C GLN A 78 -1.27 -4.90 2.65
N THR A 79 -0.76 -5.65 3.61
CA THR A 79 0.58 -6.26 3.62
C THR A 79 0.43 -7.77 3.76
N SER A 80 1.54 -8.51 3.79
CA SER A 80 1.52 -9.97 4.03
C SER A 80 0.88 -10.36 5.37
N ARG A 81 0.92 -9.47 6.37
CA ARG A 81 0.53 -9.78 7.76
C ARG A 81 -0.77 -9.13 8.20
N ALA A 82 -1.14 -8.00 7.60
CA ALA A 82 -2.26 -7.20 8.08
C ALA A 82 -2.91 -6.38 6.96
N SER A 83 -4.15 -5.96 7.22
CA SER A 83 -4.86 -4.94 6.45
C SER A 83 -5.32 -3.85 7.39
N HIS A 84 -5.12 -2.60 6.99
CA HIS A 84 -5.45 -1.41 7.78
C HIS A 84 -6.33 -0.46 6.97
N VAL A 85 -7.39 0.05 7.60
CA VAL A 85 -8.22 1.12 7.03
C VAL A 85 -7.54 2.46 7.30
N ILE A 86 -7.30 3.21 6.23
CA ILE A 86 -6.69 4.54 6.28
C ILE A 86 -7.77 5.62 6.32
N ALA A 87 -8.82 5.46 5.51
CA ALA A 87 -9.92 6.40 5.40
C ALA A 87 -11.21 5.70 4.93
N SER A 88 -12.35 6.33 5.22
CA SER A 88 -13.69 5.89 4.80
C SER A 88 -14.40 7.03 4.04
N PHE A 89 -15.24 6.68 3.08
CA PHE A 89 -15.93 7.61 2.20
C PHE A 89 -17.36 7.13 1.93
N ASP A 90 -18.31 8.06 1.88
CA ASP A 90 -19.69 7.77 1.49
C ASP A 90 -19.81 7.51 -0.03
N GLN A 91 -18.92 8.12 -0.82
CA GLN A 91 -18.83 7.94 -2.27
C GLN A 91 -17.41 7.59 -2.66
N VAL A 92 -17.27 6.82 -3.75
CA VAL A 92 -15.95 6.48 -4.26
C VAL A 92 -15.26 7.73 -4.82
N PRO A 93 -14.03 8.05 -4.38
CA PRO A 93 -13.23 9.10 -5.00
C PRO A 93 -12.97 8.79 -6.48
N ASP A 94 -12.63 9.80 -7.26
CA ASP A 94 -12.07 9.54 -8.58
C ASP A 94 -10.67 8.90 -8.47
N TYR A 95 -10.17 8.46 -9.63
CA TYR A 95 -8.91 7.73 -9.69
C TYR A 95 -7.70 8.59 -9.28
N GLU A 96 -7.65 9.87 -9.66
CA GLU A 96 -6.50 10.74 -9.39
C GLU A 96 -6.40 11.10 -7.90
N ALA A 97 -7.55 11.41 -7.29
CA ALA A 97 -7.67 11.63 -5.86
C ALA A 97 -7.26 10.38 -5.08
N TRP A 98 -7.77 9.21 -5.48
CA TRP A 98 -7.39 7.94 -4.88
C TRP A 98 -5.89 7.65 -5.03
N ARG A 99 -5.32 7.83 -6.22
CA ARG A 99 -3.90 7.59 -6.51
C ARG A 99 -3.00 8.42 -5.60
N SER A 100 -3.33 9.70 -5.43
CA SER A 100 -2.57 10.62 -4.57
C SER A 100 -2.61 10.17 -3.10
N MET A 101 -3.80 9.76 -2.62
CA MET A 101 -3.94 9.21 -1.26
C MET A 101 -3.21 7.87 -1.10
N ALA A 102 -3.20 7.03 -2.12
CA ALA A 102 -2.55 5.73 -2.07
C ALA A 102 -1.04 5.85 -1.91
N VAL A 103 -0.42 6.78 -2.65
CA VAL A 103 1.02 7.07 -2.52
C VAL A 103 1.33 7.65 -1.13
N ALA A 104 0.56 8.63 -0.66
CA ALA A 104 0.76 9.22 0.66
C ALA A 104 0.62 8.20 1.81
N ALA A 105 -0.28 7.21 1.65
CA ALA A 105 -0.44 6.13 2.63
C ALA A 105 0.80 5.24 2.73
N ILE A 106 1.49 4.99 1.61
CA ILE A 106 2.75 4.23 1.60
C ILE A 106 3.89 5.02 2.23
N ASP A 107 4.02 6.31 1.91
CA ASP A 107 5.06 7.17 2.51
C ASP A 107 4.95 7.21 4.04
N SER A 108 3.72 7.25 4.56
CA SER A 108 3.43 7.21 5.99
C SER A 108 3.76 5.85 6.64
N LEU A 109 3.56 4.76 5.90
CA LEU A 109 3.88 3.40 6.36
C LEU A 109 5.40 3.15 6.38
N ASP A 110 6.15 3.70 5.41
CA ASP A 110 7.61 3.57 5.38
C ASP A 110 8.26 4.43 6.48
N ALA A 111 7.73 5.63 6.74
CA ALA A 111 8.20 6.50 7.82
C ALA A 111 8.08 5.87 9.21
N THR A 112 7.08 5.00 9.43
CA THR A 112 6.89 4.27 10.70
C THR A 112 7.78 3.03 10.82
N GLN A 113 8.31 2.51 9.70
CA GLN A 113 9.23 1.36 9.70
C GLN A 113 10.71 1.76 9.76
N LYS A 114 11.04 3.02 9.46
CA LYS A 114 12.40 3.54 9.58
C LYS A 114 12.72 3.76 11.06
N PRO A 115 13.74 3.10 11.65
CA PRO A 115 14.15 3.42 13.00
C PRO A 115 14.54 4.91 13.06
N PRO A 116 14.20 5.63 14.14
CA PRO A 116 14.63 7.01 14.29
C PRO A 116 16.16 7.07 14.14
N PRO A 117 16.70 8.12 13.49
CA PRO A 117 18.15 8.27 13.40
C PRO A 117 18.72 8.22 14.82
N LEU A 118 19.61 7.24 15.06
CA LEU A 118 20.36 7.14 16.30
C LEU A 118 21.14 8.45 16.47
N ASP A 119 20.62 9.32 17.32
CA ASP A 119 21.29 10.54 17.72
C ASP A 119 22.65 10.16 18.32
N SER A 120 23.71 10.39 17.55
CA SER A 120 25.07 9.97 17.85
C SER A 120 25.76 10.95 18.81
N SER A 121 24.98 11.72 19.57
CA SER A 121 25.45 12.78 20.47
C SER A 121 25.91 12.29 21.85
N GLN A 122 26.17 10.98 22.04
CA GLN A 122 26.90 10.48 23.22
C GLN A 122 28.23 9.82 22.83
N ARG A 123 29.13 10.60 22.25
CA ARG A 123 30.57 10.31 22.29
C ARG A 123 31.20 10.87 23.57
N VAL A 124 31.57 9.94 24.46
CA VAL A 124 32.81 9.92 25.26
C VAL A 124 32.91 10.81 26.51
N ARG A 125 32.98 10.16 27.68
CA ARG A 125 34.02 10.47 28.69
C ARG A 125 34.70 9.17 29.17
N PRO A 126 36.03 9.04 29.06
CA PRO A 126 36.74 7.88 29.57
C PRO A 126 36.89 7.94 31.10
N LYS A 127 36.76 6.78 31.74
CA LYS A 127 37.08 6.55 33.16
C LYS A 127 38.51 7.00 33.47
N ARG A 128 38.70 7.90 34.44
CA ARG A 128 39.98 8.03 35.15
C ARG A 128 39.88 7.33 36.50
N LYS A 129 40.58 6.19 36.63
CA LYS A 129 41.07 5.68 37.92
C LYS A 129 42.25 6.54 38.36
N ARG A 130 42.29 6.94 39.63
CA ARG A 130 43.50 7.25 40.42
C ARG A 130 43.24 6.60 41.78
N HIS A 131 43.94 5.49 42.07
CA HIS A 131 45.20 5.41 42.82
C HIS A 131 45.07 5.96 44.23
#